data_AF-A0A524H461-F1
#
_entry.id   AF-A0A524H461-F1
#
_cell.length_a   1.000
_cell.length_b   1.000
_cell.length_c   1.000
_cell.angle_alpha   90.00
_cell.angle_beta   90.00
_cell.angle_gamma   90.00
#
_symmetry.space_group_name_H-M   'P 1'
#
loop_
_entity.id
_entity.type
_entity.pdbx_description
1 polymer ?
#
loop_
_entity_poly.entity_id
_entity_poly.type
_entity_poly.pdbx_seq_one_letter_code
_entity_poly.pdbx_strand_id
1 'polypeptide(L)'
;MKGTKPLFVIMCLVSTMATAIAQNPVINKTVQTAVKNKIDNPAAIDRDITSRLNTVTVSTIKISAVADISAWSTYSYKTDAHVIQHGVCVSKGPSPTIQNSKFFPKGDPGPEFGAEITGLSPNTKYYVRAFAKDNSGTVYYGNELTFTTLNPKK
;
A
#
# COMPACT_ATOMS: atom_id res chain seq x y z
N MET A 1 -11.30 -11.47 -27.72
CA MET A 1 -10.86 -11.76 -26.34
C MET A 1 -10.20 -10.52 -25.77
N LYS A 2 -10.51 -10.20 -24.48
CA LYS A 2 -9.95 -9.13 -23.63
C LYS A 2 -10.48 -7.72 -23.97
N GLY A 3 -11.11 -6.94 -23.09
CA GLY A 3 -11.47 -7.09 -21.68
C GLY A 3 -12.12 -5.79 -21.19
N THR A 4 -13.44 -5.72 -21.09
CA THR A 4 -14.21 -4.55 -20.60
C THR A 4 -14.73 -4.74 -19.17
N LYS A 5 -13.98 -5.48 -18.35
CA LYS A 5 -14.47 -5.99 -17.05
C LYS A 5 -14.45 -5.05 -15.82
N PRO A 6 -13.82 -3.86 -15.78
CA PRO A 6 -13.92 -3.02 -14.58
C PRO A 6 -15.13 -2.07 -14.59
N LEU A 7 -15.50 -1.51 -15.75
CA LEU A 7 -16.55 -0.49 -15.85
C LEU A 7 -17.97 -1.07 -15.64
N PHE A 8 -18.20 -2.29 -16.12
CA PHE A 8 -19.49 -2.98 -15.97
C PHE A 8 -19.75 -3.45 -14.53
N VAL A 9 -18.69 -3.78 -13.78
CA VAL A 9 -18.80 -4.21 -12.37
C VAL A 9 -19.16 -3.02 -11.48
N ILE A 10 -18.56 -1.85 -11.74
CA ILE A 10 -18.86 -0.59 -11.05
C ILE A 10 -20.31 -0.16 -11.34
N MET A 11 -20.76 -0.22 -12.60
CA MET A 11 -22.12 0.14 -12.97
C MET A 11 -23.19 -0.79 -12.33
N CYS A 12 -22.86 -2.08 -12.17
CA CYS A 12 -23.75 -3.07 -11.56
C CYS A 12 -23.82 -2.95 -10.01
N LEU A 13 -22.71 -2.62 -9.35
CA LEU A 13 -22.62 -2.37 -7.90
C LEU A 13 -23.34 -1.08 -7.50
N VAL A 14 -23.23 -0.02 -8.30
CA VAL A 14 -23.91 1.26 -8.05
C VAL A 14 -25.43 1.11 -8.18
N SER A 15 -25.89 0.26 -9.11
CA SER A 15 -27.33 -0.04 -9.30
C SER A 15 -27.92 -0.85 -8.12
N THR A 16 -27.18 -1.84 -7.61
CA THR A 16 -27.63 -2.63 -6.44
C THR A 16 -27.61 -1.81 -5.14
N MET A 17 -26.64 -0.91 -4.95
CA MET A 17 -26.63 -0.01 -3.80
C MET A 17 -27.78 1.02 -3.83
N ALA A 18 -28.10 1.60 -4.98
CA ALA A 18 -29.24 2.52 -5.11
C ALA A 18 -30.58 1.87 -4.73
N THR A 19 -30.72 0.57 -4.99
CA THR A 19 -31.93 -0.21 -4.66
C THR A 19 -32.02 -0.54 -3.17
N ALA A 20 -30.88 -0.82 -2.50
CA ALA A 20 -30.83 -1.11 -1.07
C ALA A 20 -31.15 0.11 -0.18
N ILE A 21 -30.76 1.31 -0.61
CA ILE A 21 -31.01 2.55 0.14
C ILE A 21 -32.50 2.94 0.10
N ALA A 22 -33.21 2.62 -0.99
CA ALA A 22 -34.65 2.90 -1.14
C ALA A 22 -35.58 2.05 -0.23
N GLN A 23 -35.05 1.01 0.42
CA GLN A 23 -35.83 0.08 1.26
C GLN A 23 -35.60 0.26 2.77
N ASN A 24 -34.75 1.21 3.19
CA ASN A 24 -34.45 1.43 4.61
C ASN A 24 -35.39 2.50 5.22
N PRO A 25 -36.37 2.13 6.07
CA PRO A 25 -37.40 3.04 6.59
C PRO A 25 -36.86 4.06 7.62
N VAL A 26 -35.60 3.94 8.05
CA VAL A 26 -34.98 4.82 9.05
C VAL A 26 -34.48 6.14 8.45
N ILE A 27 -34.27 6.19 7.13
CA ILE A 27 -33.66 7.35 6.47
C ILE A 27 -34.75 8.18 5.77
N ASN A 28 -34.99 9.39 6.29
CA ASN A 28 -35.97 10.36 5.79
C ASN A 28 -35.84 10.61 4.26
N LYS A 29 -36.98 10.68 3.55
CA LYS A 29 -37.12 10.98 2.12
C LYS A 29 -36.29 12.18 1.62
N THR A 30 -36.07 13.20 2.44
CA THR A 30 -35.22 14.37 2.14
C THR A 30 -33.73 14.01 2.09
N VAL A 31 -33.26 13.13 2.97
CA VAL A 31 -31.87 12.63 2.99
C VAL A 31 -31.64 11.67 1.82
N GLN A 32 -32.63 10.81 1.54
CA GLN A 32 -32.65 9.92 0.37
C GLN A 32 -32.56 10.71 -0.95
N THR A 33 -33.34 11.79 -1.07
CA THR A 33 -33.34 12.65 -2.27
C THR A 33 -32.04 13.44 -2.42
N ALA A 34 -31.42 13.87 -1.31
CA ALA A 34 -30.12 14.55 -1.35
C ALA A 34 -28.96 13.61 -1.72
N VAL A 35 -29.01 12.34 -1.30
CA VAL A 35 -28.05 11.30 -1.69
C VAL A 35 -28.25 10.93 -3.16
N LYS A 36 -29.50 10.74 -3.61
CA LYS A 36 -29.85 10.43 -5.00
C LYS A 36 -29.43 11.55 -5.96
N ASN A 37 -29.74 12.80 -5.66
CA ASN A 37 -29.37 13.95 -6.49
C ASN A 37 -27.85 14.18 -6.61
N LYS A 38 -27.05 13.66 -5.65
CA LYS A 38 -25.58 13.65 -5.74
C LYS A 38 -25.05 12.54 -6.65
N ILE A 39 -25.85 11.49 -6.92
CA ILE A 39 -25.52 10.34 -7.78
C ILE A 39 -25.89 10.62 -9.25
N ASP A 40 -26.80 11.58 -9.51
CA ASP A 40 -27.32 11.86 -10.85
C ASP A 40 -26.46 12.86 -11.69
N ASN A 41 -25.30 13.30 -11.18
CA ASN A 41 -24.30 14.08 -11.95
C ASN A 41 -22.99 13.29 -12.12
N PRO A 42 -22.86 12.43 -13.14
CA PRO A 42 -21.70 11.54 -13.33
C PRO A 42 -20.36 12.28 -13.49
N ALA A 43 -20.34 13.58 -13.83
CA ALA A 43 -19.11 14.36 -13.98
C ALA A 43 -18.51 14.85 -12.65
N ALA A 44 -19.31 14.95 -11.58
CA ALA A 44 -18.84 15.42 -10.27
C ALA A 44 -18.48 14.29 -9.30
N ILE A 45 -18.78 13.04 -9.66
CA ILE A 45 -18.58 11.85 -8.81
C ILE A 45 -17.20 11.20 -9.10
N ASP A 46 -16.51 11.61 -10.16
CA ASP A 46 -15.44 10.82 -10.77
C ASP A 46 -14.01 11.07 -10.22
N ARG A 47 -13.75 12.15 -9.47
CA ARG A 47 -12.41 12.37 -8.86
C ARG A 47 -12.33 11.99 -7.39
N ASP A 48 -13.32 12.35 -6.59
CA ASP A 48 -13.28 12.12 -5.14
C ASP A 48 -13.47 10.63 -4.81
N ILE A 49 -14.43 9.94 -5.45
CA ILE A 49 -14.67 8.52 -5.15
C ILE A 49 -13.58 7.63 -5.76
N THR A 50 -13.13 7.92 -6.99
CA THR A 50 -12.06 7.16 -7.66
C THR A 50 -10.70 7.32 -6.97
N SER A 51 -10.36 8.51 -6.45
CA SER A 51 -9.15 8.69 -5.63
C SER A 51 -9.25 8.04 -4.25
N ARG A 52 -10.46 7.94 -3.68
CA ARG A 52 -10.72 7.28 -2.39
C ARG A 52 -10.78 5.75 -2.48
N LEU A 53 -10.87 5.19 -3.67
CA LEU A 53 -10.75 3.73 -3.92
C LEU A 53 -9.32 3.29 -4.22
N ASN A 54 -8.37 4.23 -4.34
CA ASN A 54 -6.96 3.94 -4.61
C ASN A 54 -6.32 3.28 -3.37
N THR A 55 -6.55 1.98 -3.24
CA THR A 55 -6.15 1.20 -2.06
C THR A 55 -4.70 0.78 -2.23
N VAL A 56 -3.78 1.64 -1.77
CA VAL A 56 -2.36 1.30 -1.74
C VAL A 56 -2.09 0.37 -0.56
N THR A 57 -1.69 -0.85 -0.85
CA THR A 57 -1.25 -1.81 0.15
C THR A 57 0.23 -2.10 -0.05
N VAL A 58 0.99 -2.07 1.04
CA VAL A 58 2.41 -2.43 1.06
C VAL A 58 2.57 -3.53 2.10
N SER A 59 3.40 -4.53 1.80
CA SER A 59 3.60 -5.68 2.69
C SER A 59 5.07 -6.06 2.74
N THR A 60 5.62 -6.13 3.95
CA THR A 60 6.93 -6.69 4.22
C THR A 60 6.74 -8.19 4.43
N ILE A 61 7.19 -8.99 3.47
CA ILE A 61 6.83 -10.41 3.39
C ILE A 61 7.74 -11.25 4.29
N LYS A 62 9.06 -11.17 4.09
CA LYS A 62 10.01 -12.00 4.84
C LYS A 62 11.39 -11.38 4.92
N ILE A 63 12.12 -11.78 5.95
CA ILE A 63 13.56 -11.57 6.07
C ILE A 63 14.25 -12.93 5.94
N SER A 64 15.29 -12.97 5.12
CA SER A 64 16.06 -14.17 4.79
C SER A 64 17.54 -13.83 4.64
N ALA A 65 18.40 -14.84 4.51
CA ALA A 65 19.85 -14.66 4.29
C ALA A 65 20.49 -13.66 5.29
N VAL A 66 20.11 -13.75 6.57
CA VAL A 66 20.65 -12.88 7.62
C VAL A 66 22.10 -13.26 7.89
N ALA A 67 23.00 -12.31 7.67
CA ALA A 67 24.42 -12.40 7.96
C ALA A 67 24.79 -11.48 9.14
N ASP A 68 26.08 -11.32 9.40
CA ASP A 68 26.62 -10.42 10.41
C ASP A 68 26.49 -8.93 10.01
N ILE A 69 26.65 -8.61 8.72
CA ILE A 69 26.57 -7.23 8.20
C ILE A 69 25.50 -7.01 7.13
N SER A 70 24.73 -8.03 6.78
CA SER A 70 23.68 -7.94 5.76
C SER A 70 22.46 -8.82 6.04
N ALA A 71 21.37 -8.55 5.33
CA ALA A 71 20.17 -9.39 5.29
C ALA A 71 19.42 -9.18 3.97
N TRP A 72 18.55 -10.10 3.60
CA TRP A 72 17.67 -9.95 2.44
C TRP A 72 16.22 -9.78 2.89
N SER A 73 15.54 -8.76 2.37
CA SER A 73 14.12 -8.54 2.63
C SER A 73 13.30 -8.66 1.36
N THR A 74 12.23 -9.45 1.38
CA THR A 74 11.24 -9.45 0.29
C THR A 74 9.99 -8.70 0.69
N TYR A 75 9.41 -7.99 -0.26
CA TYR A 75 8.22 -7.15 -0.07
C TYR A 75 7.35 -7.14 -1.32
N SER A 76 6.10 -6.72 -1.16
CA SER A 76 5.17 -6.47 -2.26
C SER A 76 4.39 -5.18 -2.03
N TYR A 77 3.86 -4.62 -3.10
CA TYR A 77 2.84 -3.58 -3.01
C TYR A 77 1.77 -3.82 -4.08
N LYS A 78 0.53 -3.42 -3.79
CA LYS A 78 -0.57 -3.38 -4.75
C LYS A 78 -1.17 -1.99 -4.72
N THR A 79 -1.24 -1.36 -5.88
CA THR A 79 -1.70 0.02 -6.04
C THR A 79 -2.03 0.26 -7.50
N ASP A 80 -3.05 1.09 -7.73
CA ASP A 80 -3.33 1.66 -9.05
C ASP A 80 -2.62 3.02 -9.24
N ALA A 81 -1.95 3.53 -8.19
CA ALA A 81 -1.11 4.73 -8.25
C ALA A 81 0.22 4.46 -8.98
N HIS A 82 0.70 5.47 -9.71
CA HIS A 82 2.05 5.43 -10.27
C HIS A 82 3.10 5.56 -9.15
N VAL A 83 3.83 4.47 -8.89
CA VAL A 83 4.91 4.41 -7.90
C VAL A 83 6.21 4.89 -8.54
N ILE A 84 6.81 5.92 -7.96
CA ILE A 84 8.10 6.49 -8.42
C ILE A 84 9.29 5.93 -7.63
N GLN A 85 9.05 5.36 -6.45
CA GLN A 85 10.10 4.78 -5.61
C GLN A 85 9.50 3.74 -4.67
N HIS A 86 10.19 2.62 -4.50
CA HIS A 86 9.82 1.60 -3.51
C HIS A 86 11.08 0.90 -2.99
N GLY A 87 10.95 0.26 -1.84
CA GLY A 87 12.09 -0.36 -1.18
C GLY A 87 11.78 -0.83 0.22
N VAL A 88 12.83 -0.96 1.01
CA VAL A 88 12.74 -1.25 2.45
C VAL A 88 13.47 -0.18 3.25
N CYS A 89 12.90 0.20 4.39
CA CYS A 89 13.50 1.06 5.40
C CYS A 89 13.89 0.23 6.63
N VAL A 90 15.08 0.49 7.18
CA VAL A 90 15.71 -0.33 8.23
C VAL A 90 16.36 0.54 9.30
N SER A 91 15.99 0.33 10.56
CA SER A 91 16.57 1.05 11.71
C SER A 91 16.78 0.15 12.93
N LYS A 92 17.50 0.66 13.94
CA LYS A 92 17.72 -0.01 15.24
C LYS A 92 16.55 0.18 16.23
N GLY A 93 15.55 0.99 15.87
CA GLY A 93 14.38 1.29 16.69
C GLY A 93 13.08 0.92 15.96
N PRO A 94 11.95 0.85 16.65
CA PRO A 94 10.67 0.53 16.02
C PRO A 94 10.24 1.62 15.02
N SER A 95 9.35 1.25 14.11
CA SER A 95 8.75 2.11 13.08
C SER A 95 9.76 2.83 12.19
N PRO A 96 10.63 2.11 11.45
CA PRO A 96 11.50 2.73 10.47
C PRO A 96 10.68 3.44 9.38
N THR A 97 11.14 4.62 8.98
CA THR A 97 10.60 5.46 7.92
C THR A 97 11.72 5.85 6.96
N ILE A 98 11.40 6.33 5.77
CA ILE A 98 12.44 6.75 4.81
C ILE A 98 13.26 7.97 5.27
N GLN A 99 12.82 8.68 6.31
CA GLN A 99 13.51 9.87 6.84
C GLN A 99 14.48 9.56 8.00
N ASN A 100 14.16 8.54 8.82
CA ASN A 100 14.87 8.25 10.06
C ASN A 100 15.71 6.95 9.99
N SER A 101 15.87 6.37 8.80
CA SER A 101 16.44 5.04 8.65
C SER A 101 17.25 4.89 7.36
N LYS A 102 18.07 3.84 7.28
CA LYS A 102 18.67 3.46 6.01
C LYS A 102 17.58 2.89 5.12
N PHE A 103 17.50 3.33 3.87
CA PHE A 103 16.55 2.77 2.92
C PHE A 103 17.26 2.26 1.67
N PHE A 104 16.72 1.17 1.12
CA PHE A 104 17.29 0.47 -0.04
C PHE A 104 16.24 0.48 -1.16
N PRO A 105 16.30 1.45 -2.08
CA PRO A 105 15.35 1.54 -3.17
C PRO A 105 15.67 0.49 -4.24
N LYS A 106 14.65 -0.03 -4.93
CA LYS A 106 14.85 -0.80 -6.17
C LYS A 106 14.42 0.07 -7.37
N GLY A 107 15.18 -0.02 -8.46
CA GLY A 107 15.05 0.85 -9.63
C GLY A 107 13.93 0.50 -10.63
N ASP A 108 13.43 -0.74 -10.63
CA ASP A 108 12.40 -1.18 -11.59
C ASP A 108 11.06 -1.51 -10.91
N PRO A 109 9.91 -1.06 -11.45
CA PRO A 109 8.56 -1.28 -10.91
C PRO A 109 7.94 -2.65 -11.25
N GLY A 110 7.11 -3.19 -10.35
CA GLY A 110 6.65 -4.59 -10.34
C GLY A 110 5.96 -4.99 -9.01
N PRO A 111 5.24 -6.13 -8.94
CA PRO A 111 4.44 -6.46 -7.76
C PRO A 111 5.22 -7.16 -6.62
N GLU A 112 6.33 -7.81 -6.92
CA GLU A 112 7.13 -8.58 -5.94
C GLU A 112 8.61 -8.25 -6.05
N PHE A 113 9.23 -8.00 -4.90
CA PHE A 113 10.61 -7.52 -4.87
C PHE A 113 11.43 -8.03 -3.70
N GLY A 114 12.74 -7.97 -3.90
CA GLY A 114 13.75 -8.18 -2.87
C GLY A 114 14.71 -7.01 -2.81
N ALA A 115 15.16 -6.69 -1.60
CA ALA A 115 16.21 -5.70 -1.35
C ALA A 115 17.28 -6.32 -0.45
N GLU A 116 18.54 -6.13 -0.85
CA GLU A 116 19.68 -6.41 0.01
C GLU A 116 19.84 -5.26 1.01
N ILE A 117 19.87 -5.61 2.28
CA ILE A 117 20.13 -4.70 3.39
C ILE A 117 21.58 -4.88 3.77
N THR A 118 22.41 -3.86 3.59
CA THR A 118 23.86 -3.91 3.86
C THR A 118 24.30 -2.85 4.87
N GLY A 119 25.54 -2.97 5.35
CA GLY A 119 26.11 -2.02 6.31
C GLY A 119 25.43 -2.08 7.68
N LEU A 120 25.04 -3.29 8.10
CA LEU A 120 24.53 -3.57 9.42
C LEU A 120 25.68 -3.82 10.41
N SER A 121 25.38 -3.66 11.70
CA SER A 121 26.28 -4.04 12.78
C SER A 121 26.03 -5.50 13.17
N PRO A 122 27.06 -6.32 13.43
CA PRO A 122 26.89 -7.68 13.94
C PRO A 122 26.15 -7.74 15.28
N ASN A 123 25.52 -8.88 15.55
CA ASN A 123 24.78 -9.15 16.80
C ASN A 123 23.83 -8.01 17.22
N THR A 124 23.12 -7.41 16.26
CA THR A 124 22.29 -6.22 16.48
C THR A 124 20.87 -6.49 15.98
N LYS A 125 19.88 -6.14 16.80
CA LYS A 125 18.46 -6.21 16.42
C LYS A 125 18.10 -5.03 15.50
N TYR A 126 17.39 -5.33 14.42
CA TYR A 126 16.87 -4.37 13.47
C TYR A 126 15.36 -4.53 13.27
N TYR A 127 14.73 -3.41 12.93
CA TYR A 127 13.34 -3.31 12.52
C TYR A 127 13.32 -2.93 11.04
N VAL A 128 12.44 -3.56 10.27
CA VAL A 128 12.34 -3.38 8.82
C VAL A 128 10.91 -3.25 8.38
N ARG A 129 10.67 -2.28 7.49
CA ARG A 129 9.37 -2.08 6.83
C ARG A 129 9.60 -1.86 5.35
N ALA A 130 8.71 -2.40 4.52
CA ALA A 130 8.63 -2.04 3.12
C ALA A 130 7.96 -0.68 2.96
N PHE A 131 8.33 0.06 1.92
CA PHE A 131 7.68 1.31 1.57
C PHE A 131 7.46 1.44 0.07
N ALA A 132 6.44 2.20 -0.30
CA ALA A 132 6.20 2.66 -1.67
C ALA A 132 5.84 4.15 -1.64
N LYS A 133 6.39 4.92 -2.57
CA LYS A 133 6.16 6.36 -2.74
C LYS A 133 5.53 6.60 -4.11
N ASP A 134 4.38 7.26 -4.11
CA ASP A 134 3.69 7.63 -5.35
C ASP A 134 4.22 8.95 -5.94
N ASN A 135 3.76 9.26 -7.15
CA ASN A 135 4.11 10.51 -7.85
C ASN A 135 3.61 11.78 -7.15
N SER A 136 2.65 11.68 -6.21
CA SER A 136 2.20 12.80 -5.36
C SER A 136 3.17 13.07 -4.22
N GLY A 137 4.10 12.14 -3.96
CA GLY A 137 5.06 12.20 -2.86
C GLY A 137 4.58 11.50 -1.59
N THR A 138 3.38 10.92 -1.59
CA THR A 138 2.82 10.18 -0.45
C THR A 138 3.56 8.85 -0.29
N VAL A 139 3.91 8.53 0.95
CA VAL A 139 4.65 7.31 1.31
C VAL A 139 3.76 6.37 2.08
N TYR A 140 3.64 5.14 1.59
CA TYR A 140 2.89 4.06 2.19
C TYR A 140 3.87 3.05 2.77
N TYR A 141 3.56 2.53 3.96
CA TYR A 141 4.41 1.60 4.68
C TYR A 141 3.71 0.27 4.91
N GLY A 142 4.46 -0.82 4.81
CA GLY A 142 3.98 -2.14 5.16
C GLY A 142 4.04 -2.44 6.66
N ASN A 143 3.71 -3.69 6.99
CA ASN A 143 3.90 -4.27 8.30
C ASN A 143 5.38 -4.26 8.70
N GLU A 144 5.64 -4.20 9.99
CA GLU A 144 6.99 -4.28 10.54
C GLU A 144 7.40 -5.71 10.79
N LEU A 145 8.63 -6.05 10.40
CA LEU A 145 9.31 -7.27 10.82
C LEU A 145 10.55 -6.90 11.62
N THR A 146 11.06 -7.86 12.38
CA THR A 146 12.32 -7.72 13.12
C THR A 146 13.25 -8.89 12.84
N PHE A 147 14.55 -8.63 12.88
CA PHE A 147 15.58 -9.66 12.78
C PHE A 147 16.82 -9.23 13.58
N THR A 148 17.67 -10.19 13.93
CA THR A 148 18.94 -9.93 14.60
C THR A 148 20.06 -10.45 13.72
N THR A 149 21.06 -9.62 13.43
CA THR A 149 22.24 -10.02 12.66
C THR A 149 23.06 -11.08 13.41
N LEU A 150 23.78 -11.90 12.65
CA LEU A 150 24.63 -12.93 13.24
C LEU A 150 25.84 -12.31 13.97
N ASN A 151 26.47 -13.11 14.81
CA ASN A 151 27.79 -12.76 15.33
C ASN A 151 28.81 -12.70 14.19
N PRO A 152 29.86 -11.87 14.30
CA PRO A 152 30.96 -11.89 13.34
C PRO A 152 31.54 -13.30 13.26
N LYS A 153 31.87 -13.76 12.05
CA LYS A 153 32.61 -15.01 11.90
C LYS A 153 34.00 -14.81 12.51
N LYS A 154 34.38 -15.73 13.41
CA LYS A 154 35.73 -15.78 14.00
C LYS A 154 36.76 -16.21 12.98
#